data_AF-A0A4R0X994-F1
#
_entry.id   AF-A0A4R0X994-F1
#
_cell.length_a   1.000
_cell.length_b   1.000
_cell.length_c   1.000
_cell.angle_alpha   90.00
_cell.angle_beta   90.00
_cell.angle_gamma   90.00
#
_symmetry.space_group_name_H-M   'P 1'
#
loop_
_entity.id
_entity.type
_entity.pdbx_description
1 polymer ?
#
loop_
_entity_poly.entity_id
_entity_poly.type
_entity_poly.pdbx_seq_one_letter_code
_entity_poly.pdbx_strand_id
1 'polypeptide(L)'
;MLAQRLARRNPVEAQVRLGMSAELIAIIGGLSAAQIVRLADSDVLLCGVGLQERSMLSALNDTLNRHDMQTMHAAMLLAQLPARPL
;
A
#
# COMPACT_ATOMS: atom_id res chain seq x y z
N MET A 1 -10.40 8.98 0.33
CA MET A 1 -9.49 9.33 -0.79
C MET A 1 -8.02 9.49 -0.31
N LEU A 2 -7.36 8.44 0.19
CA LEU A 2 -5.94 8.55 0.61
C LEU A 2 -4.98 8.39 -0.57
N ALA A 3 -5.11 7.28 -1.31
CA ALA A 3 -4.21 6.93 -2.41
C ALA A 3 -4.13 8.05 -3.46
N GLN A 4 -5.27 8.61 -3.85
CA GLN A 4 -5.34 9.75 -4.77
C GLN A 4 -4.62 11.01 -4.25
N ARG A 5 -4.70 11.31 -2.95
CA ARG A 5 -4.00 12.46 -2.37
C ARG A 5 -2.48 12.25 -2.37
N LEU A 6 -2.02 11.03 -2.08
CA LEU A 6 -0.59 10.70 -2.15
C LEU A 6 -0.08 10.79 -3.58
N ALA A 7 -0.80 10.19 -4.54
CA ALA A 7 -0.45 10.22 -5.96
C ALA A 7 -0.32 11.65 -6.51
N ARG A 8 -1.24 12.55 -6.12
CA ARG A 8 -1.21 13.96 -6.55
C ARG A 8 -0.14 14.79 -5.85
N ARG A 9 0.20 14.46 -4.59
CA ARG A 9 1.19 15.21 -3.81
C ARG A 9 2.61 14.88 -4.22
N ASN A 10 2.92 13.59 -4.36
CA ASN A 10 4.24 13.10 -4.76
C ASN A 10 4.10 11.70 -5.37
N PRO A 11 4.09 11.58 -6.71
CA PRO A 11 3.82 10.29 -7.37
C PRO A 11 4.95 9.27 -7.14
N VAL A 12 6.19 9.71 -6.98
CA VAL A 12 7.33 8.81 -6.73
C VAL A 12 7.25 8.22 -5.33
N GLU A 13 6.99 9.06 -4.32
CA GLU A 13 6.79 8.59 -2.95
C GLU A 13 5.53 7.73 -2.82
N ALA A 14 4.48 8.04 -3.59
CA ALA A 14 3.25 7.26 -3.60
C ALA A 14 3.46 5.83 -4.10
N GLN A 15 4.33 5.61 -5.09
CA GLN A 15 4.66 4.24 -5.57
C GLN A 15 5.18 3.37 -4.43
N VAL A 16 6.11 3.89 -3.63
CA VAL A 16 6.69 3.17 -2.50
C VAL A 16 5.67 2.99 -1.37
N ARG A 17 4.93 4.05 -1.00
CA ARG A 17 3.97 4.00 0.11
C ARG A 17 2.75 3.11 -0.17
N LEU A 18 2.33 3.04 -1.44
CA LEU A 18 1.17 2.25 -1.84
C LEU A 18 1.55 0.88 -2.41
N GLY A 19 2.84 0.62 -2.67
CA GLY A 19 3.33 -0.62 -3.27
C GLY A 19 2.80 -0.85 -4.69
N MET A 20 2.69 0.23 -5.49
CA MET A 20 2.07 0.22 -6.83
C MET A 20 3.04 0.74 -7.88
N SER A 21 2.90 0.26 -9.12
CA SER A 21 3.68 0.75 -10.25
C SER A 21 3.34 2.22 -10.60
N ALA A 22 4.22 2.87 -11.37
CA ALA A 22 4.02 4.26 -11.81
C ALA A 22 2.71 4.44 -12.60
N GLU A 23 2.34 3.45 -13.40
CA GLU A 23 1.13 3.45 -14.22
C GLU A 23 -0.13 3.38 -13.35
N LEU A 24 -0.15 2.52 -12.32
CA LEU A 24 -1.24 2.46 -11.36
C LEU A 24 -1.38 3.77 -10.58
N ILE A 25 -0.27 4.39 -10.17
CA ILE A 25 -0.28 5.69 -9.50
C ILE A 25 -0.86 6.78 -10.40
N ALA A 26 -0.52 6.78 -11.70
CA ALA A 26 -1.08 7.71 -12.66
C ALA A 26 -2.61 7.54 -12.81
N ILE A 27 -3.09 6.29 -12.91
CA ILE A 27 -4.52 5.98 -12.97
C ILE A 27 -5.23 6.50 -11.70
N ILE A 28 -4.75 6.12 -10.52
CA ILE A 28 -5.31 6.53 -9.22
C ILE A 28 -5.36 8.06 -9.09
N GLY A 29 -4.32 8.76 -9.55
CA GLY A 29 -4.25 10.22 -9.54
C GLY A 29 -5.30 10.90 -10.43
N GLY A 30 -5.58 10.29 -11.58
CA GLY A 30 -6.50 10.78 -12.62
C GLY A 30 -7.97 10.47 -12.39
N LEU A 31 -8.32 9.54 -11.50
CA LEU A 31 -9.72 9.20 -11.22
C LEU A 31 -10.52 10.42 -10.73
N SER A 32 -11.77 10.55 -11.18
CA SER A 32 -12.70 11.52 -10.62
C SER A 32 -13.34 11.02 -9.31
N ALA A 33 -13.94 11.93 -8.55
CA ALA A 33 -14.67 11.54 -7.34
C ALA A 33 -15.79 10.53 -7.65
N ALA A 34 -16.53 10.73 -8.74
CA ALA A 34 -17.58 9.84 -9.19
C ALA A 34 -17.05 8.44 -9.54
N GLN A 35 -15.90 8.36 -10.22
CA GLN A 35 -15.29 7.06 -10.55
C GLN A 35 -14.84 6.31 -9.30
N ILE A 36 -14.32 7.00 -8.29
CA ILE A 36 -13.88 6.35 -7.04
C ILE A 36 -15.08 5.86 -6.23
N VAL A 37 -16.17 6.62 -6.16
CA VAL A 37 -17.41 6.16 -5.52
C VAL A 37 -17.94 4.92 -6.22
N ARG A 38 -17.97 4.89 -7.56
CA ARG A 38 -18.38 3.71 -8.33
C ARG A 38 -17.50 2.48 -8.10
N LEU A 39 -16.20 2.68 -7.89
CA LEU A 39 -15.29 1.59 -7.52
C LEU A 39 -15.57 1.09 -6.10
N ALA A 40 -15.83 2.00 -5.15
CA ALA A 40 -16.14 1.65 -3.77
C ALA A 40 -17.49 0.93 -3.61
N ASP A 41 -18.40 1.10 -4.58
CA ASP A 41 -19.70 0.43 -4.65
C ASP A 41 -19.61 -1.03 -5.13
N SER A 42 -18.41 -1.54 -5.44
CA SER A 42 -18.23 -2.92 -5.88
C SER A 42 -18.24 -3.91 -4.71
N ASP A 43 -18.79 -5.12 -4.92
CA ASP A 43 -18.77 -6.23 -3.95
C ASP A 43 -17.39 -6.91 -3.81
N VAL A 44 -16.33 -6.35 -4.40
CA VAL A 44 -14.97 -6.91 -4.35
C VAL A 44 -14.03 -5.99 -3.60
N LEU A 45 -13.08 -6.59 -2.87
CA LEU A 45 -12.00 -5.83 -2.25
C LEU A 45 -11.02 -5.34 -3.31
N LEU A 46 -10.89 -4.02 -3.42
CA LEU A 46 -9.97 -3.35 -4.35
C LEU A 46 -8.51 -3.39 -3.88
N CYS A 47 -8.26 -3.82 -2.65
CA CYS A 47 -6.92 -3.87 -2.04
C CYS A 47 -6.68 -5.25 -1.45
N GLY A 48 -5.42 -5.72 -1.57
CA GLY A 48 -4.96 -6.96 -0.98
C GLY A 48 -3.84 -6.71 0.04
N VAL A 49 -3.63 -7.69 0.92
CA VAL A 49 -2.56 -7.65 1.93
C VAL A 49 -1.20 -7.74 1.22
N GLY A 50 -0.30 -6.81 1.56
CA GLY A 50 1.06 -6.78 1.00
C GLY A 50 1.97 -7.88 1.53
N LEU A 51 1.78 -8.29 2.79
CA LEU A 51 2.54 -9.35 3.46
C LEU A 51 1.72 -10.65 3.46
N GLN A 52 2.02 -11.57 2.53
CA GLN A 52 1.26 -12.81 2.39
C GLN A 52 1.92 -14.01 3.07
N GLU A 53 3.25 -13.95 3.25
CA GLU A 53 4.03 -15.00 3.90
C GLU A 53 3.78 -15.00 5.41
N ARG A 54 3.26 -16.13 5.93
CA ARG A 54 2.97 -16.30 7.37
C ARG A 54 4.21 -16.07 8.24
N SER A 55 5.40 -16.44 7.74
CA SER A 55 6.69 -16.23 8.42
C SER A 55 7.03 -14.74 8.58
N MET A 56 6.70 -13.91 7.59
CA MET A 56 6.88 -12.45 7.67
C MET A 56 5.87 -11.83 8.64
N LEU A 57 4.62 -12.31 8.62
CA LEU A 57 3.59 -11.86 9.56
C LEU A 57 3.94 -12.26 11.01
N SER A 58 4.48 -13.46 11.24
CA SER A 58 4.93 -13.88 12.57
C SER A 58 6.12 -13.08 13.07
N ALA A 59 7.05 -12.69 12.18
CA ALA A 59 8.20 -11.86 12.54
C ALA A 59 7.80 -10.45 13.03
N LEU A 60 6.63 -9.95 12.60
CA LEU A 60 6.06 -8.70 13.10
C LEU A 60 5.34 -8.86 14.44
N ASN A 61 4.93 -10.09 14.77
CA ASN A 61 4.14 -10.41 15.94
C ASN A 61 4.99 -10.99 17.09
N ASP A 62 6.29 -11.20 16.89
CA ASP A 62 7.16 -11.74 17.94
C ASP A 62 7.41 -10.66 19.01
N THR A 63 6.68 -10.81 20.11
CA THR A 63 6.58 -9.84 21.20
C THR A 63 7.77 -9.96 22.14
N LEU A 64 8.49 -8.84 22.36
CA LEU A 64 8.91 -8.36 23.69
C LEU A 64 9.62 -7.00 23.56
N ASN A 65 8.92 -5.95 24.00
CA ASN A 65 9.48 -4.70 24.56
C ASN A 65 10.15 -3.64 23.64
N ARG A 66 10.12 -3.74 22.30
CA ARG A 66 10.71 -2.71 21.41
C ARG A 66 9.81 -2.31 20.24
N HIS A 67 8.76 -1.56 20.53
CA HIS A 67 7.74 -1.14 19.56
C HIS A 67 8.31 -0.31 18.38
N ASP A 68 9.26 0.59 18.64
CA ASP A 68 9.89 1.42 17.60
C ASP A 68 10.72 0.58 16.62
N MET A 69 11.44 -0.41 17.14
CA MET A 69 12.27 -1.31 16.33
C MET A 69 11.41 -2.25 15.46
N GLN A 70 10.27 -2.71 15.98
CA GLN A 70 9.31 -3.51 15.22
C GLN A 70 8.68 -2.72 14.07
N THR A 71 8.32 -1.46 14.30
CA THR A 71 7.75 -0.58 13.27
C THR A 71 8.75 -0.33 12.14
N MET A 72 10.03 -0.13 12.48
CA MET A 72 11.10 -0.01 11.48
C MET A 72 11.30 -1.30 10.69
N HIS A 73 11.30 -2.46 11.36
CA HIS A 73 11.37 -3.77 10.69
C HIS A 73 10.19 -3.99 9.72
N ALA A 74 8.97 -3.62 10.13
CA ALA A 74 7.79 -3.69 9.27
C ALA A 74 7.94 -2.81 8.02
N ALA A 75 8.36 -1.56 8.21
CA ALA A 75 8.59 -0.63 7.12
C ALA A 75 9.65 -1.14 6.14
N MET A 76 10.76 -1.69 6.65
CA MET A 76 11.83 -2.27 5.83
C MET A 76 11.35 -3.50 5.03
N LEU A 77 10.60 -4.41 5.65
CA LEU A 77 10.06 -5.58 4.95
C LEU A 77 9.07 -5.15 3.86
N LEU A 78 8.17 -4.21 4.17
CA LEU A 78 7.18 -3.71 3.21
C LEU A 78 7.82 -2.97 2.03
N ALA A 79 8.90 -2.19 2.27
CA ALA A 79 9.60 -1.46 1.22
C ALA A 79 10.38 -2.38 0.26
N GLN A 80 10.70 -3.60 0.66
CA GLN A 80 11.36 -4.60 -0.17
C GLN A 80 10.38 -5.41 -1.03
N LEU A 81 9.08 -5.30 -0.79
CA LEU A 81 8.09 -5.99 -1.60
C LEU A 81 8.07 -5.41 -3.02
N PRO A 82 7.95 -6.26 -4.05
CA PRO A 82 7.84 -5.78 -5.42
C PRO A 82 6.59 -4.92 -5.57
N ALA A 83 6.74 -3.80 -6.29
CA ALA A 83 5.59 -3.00 -6.68
C ALA A 83 4.61 -3.87 -7.49
N ARG A 84 3.32 -3.78 -7.16
CA ARG A 84 2.31 -4.57 -7.87
C ARG A 84 2.23 -4.09 -9.32
N PRO A 85 2.44 -4.98 -10.31
CA PRO A 85 2.25 -4.65 -11.71
C PRO A 85 0.76 -4.49 -12.03
N LEU A 86 0.47 -3.84 -13.16
CA LEU A 86 -0.87 -3.77 -13.76
C LEU A 86 -1.40 -5.17 -14.14
#